data_AF-K1U2E7-F1
#
_entry.id   AF-K1U2E7-F1
#
_cell.length_a   1.000
_cell.length_b   1.000
_cell.length_c   1.000
_cell.angle_alpha   90.00
_cell.angle_beta   90.00
_cell.angle_gamma   90.00
#
_symmetry.space_group_name_H-M   'P 1'
#
loop_
_entity.id
_entity.type
_entity.pdbx_description
1 polymer ?
#
loop_
_entity_poly.entity_id
_entity_poly.type
_entity_poly.pdbx_seq_one_letter_code
_entity_poly.pdbx_strand_id
1 'polypeptide(L)'
;MIICGCDDGTDILPDYMDNLRFASYLQNAIEKDNKGITRPMLFDYRFYNQDLAEASLVIEFGALANDIEQVRYSAELAGRSIANLLKNAD
;
A
#
# COMPACT_ATOMS: atom_id res chain seq x y z
N MET A 1 -6.26 1.75 2.22
CA MET A 1 -5.71 0.49 2.74
C MET A 1 -4.65 0.02 1.77
N ILE A 2 -3.55 -0.57 2.25
CA ILE A 2 -2.59 -1.25 1.38
C ILE A 2 -2.89 -2.75 1.45
N ILE A 3 -2.99 -3.39 0.29
CA ILE A 3 -3.12 -4.84 0.17
C ILE A 3 -1.79 -5.37 -0.37
N CYS A 4 -1.14 -6.21 0.44
CA CYS A 4 0.06 -6.93 0.07
C CYS A 4 -0.29 -8.41 -0.05
N GLY A 5 -0.11 -8.99 -1.23
CA GLY A 5 -0.25 -10.43 -1.42
C GLY A 5 0.72 -11.18 -0.51
N CYS A 6 0.28 -12.30 0.04
CA CYS A 6 1.10 -13.29 0.76
C CYS A 6 0.95 -14.63 0.05
N ASP A 7 2.05 -15.31 -0.25
CA ASP A 7 1.98 -16.68 -0.77
C ASP A 7 1.50 -17.65 0.31
N ASP A 8 0.80 -18.72 -0.09
CA ASP A 8 0.26 -19.77 0.80
C ASP A 8 1.03 -21.10 0.71
N GLY A 9 2.20 -21.09 0.06
CA GLY A 9 3.00 -22.28 -0.24
C GLY A 9 2.80 -22.81 -1.66
N THR A 10 2.15 -22.04 -2.53
CA THR A 10 1.94 -22.36 -3.96
C THR A 10 3.00 -21.74 -4.88
N ASP A 11 3.85 -20.85 -4.37
CA ASP A 11 4.87 -20.10 -5.12
C ASP A 11 4.29 -19.25 -6.27
N ILE A 12 3.02 -18.85 -6.18
CA ILE A 12 2.33 -18.02 -7.18
C ILE A 12 2.57 -16.53 -6.93
N LEU A 13 2.89 -16.15 -5.69
CA LEU A 13 3.26 -14.78 -5.32
C LEU A 13 4.75 -14.72 -4.98
N PRO A 14 5.65 -14.71 -5.99
CA PRO A 14 7.08 -14.54 -5.75
C PRO A 14 7.36 -13.21 -5.07
N ASP A 15 8.45 -13.14 -4.30
CA ASP A 15 8.96 -11.92 -3.68
C ASP A 15 7.97 -11.18 -2.77
N TYR A 16 6.92 -11.86 -2.30
CA TYR A 16 5.88 -11.27 -1.46
C TYR A 16 6.40 -10.66 -0.15
N MET A 17 7.55 -11.14 0.34
CA MET A 17 8.23 -10.58 1.51
C MET A 17 8.91 -9.23 1.22
N ASP A 18 9.42 -9.03 0.00
CA ASP A 18 9.95 -7.73 -0.42
C ASP A 18 8.81 -6.75 -0.69
N ASN A 19 7.70 -7.23 -1.26
CA ASN A 19 6.45 -6.47 -1.35
C ASN A 19 5.95 -6.05 0.04
N LEU A 20 6.01 -6.94 1.05
CA LEU A 20 5.62 -6.63 2.42
C LEU A 20 6.52 -5.56 3.05
N ARG A 21 7.84 -5.64 2.84
CA ARG A 21 8.79 -4.61 3.31
C ARG A 21 8.48 -3.26 2.67
N PHE A 22 8.31 -3.24 1.35
CA PHE A 22 7.98 -2.03 0.60
C PHE A 22 6.65 -1.42 1.07
N ALA A 23 5.60 -2.24 1.18
CA ALA A 23 4.30 -1.83 1.70
C ALA A 23 4.41 -1.24 3.13
N SER A 24 5.27 -1.82 3.97
CA SER A 24 5.50 -1.34 5.33
C SER A 24 6.19 0.03 5.34
N TYR A 25 7.15 0.27 4.45
CA TYR A 25 7.75 1.59 4.30
C TYR A 25 6.73 2.64 3.85
N LEU A 26 5.89 2.30 2.87
CA LEU A 26 4.82 3.20 2.42
C LEU A 26 3.85 3.52 3.55
N GLN A 27 3.33 2.51 4.26
CA GLN A 27 2.38 2.74 5.36
C GLN A 27 2.98 3.59 6.47
N ASN A 28 4.23 3.32 6.86
CA ASN A 28 4.92 4.08 7.89
C ASN A 28 5.13 5.54 7.48
N ALA A 29 5.49 5.80 6.22
CA ALA A 29 5.65 7.17 5.73
C ALA A 29 4.32 7.93 5.73
N ILE A 30 3.25 7.30 5.23
CA ILE A 30 1.92 7.90 5.18
C ILE A 30 1.41 8.20 6.60
N GLU A 31 1.53 7.27 7.55
CA GLU A 31 1.09 7.44 8.94
C GLU A 31 1.92 8.46 9.72
N LYS A 32 3.23 8.54 9.45
CA LYS A 32 4.11 9.53 10.06
C LYS A 32 3.68 10.95 9.69
N ASP A 33 3.36 11.17 8.42
CA ASP A 33 2.99 12.49 7.90
C ASP A 33 1.51 12.83 8.18
N ASN A 34 0.64 11.82 8.17
CA ASN A 34 -0.81 11.96 8.24
C ASN A 34 -1.40 10.88 9.16
N LYS A 35 -1.29 11.09 10.48
CA LYS A 35 -1.73 10.10 11.48
C LYS A 35 -3.18 9.67 11.31
N GLY A 36 -3.41 8.36 11.18
CA GLY A 36 -4.72 7.72 11.15
C GLY A 36 -5.40 7.65 9.78
N ILE A 37 -4.72 8.01 8.68
CA ILE A 37 -5.32 7.96 7.35
C ILE A 37 -5.19 6.59 6.67
N THR A 38 -4.31 5.72 7.15
CA THR A 38 -4.20 4.33 6.69
C THR A 38 -4.93 3.39 7.65
N ARG A 39 -5.71 2.48 7.08
CA ARG A 39 -6.16 1.28 7.77
C ARG A 39 -4.97 0.30 7.87
N PRO A 40 -4.97 -0.63 8.84
CA PRO A 40 -3.98 -1.71 8.87
C PRO A 40 -3.87 -2.40 7.52
N MET A 41 -2.64 -2.69 7.11
CA MET A 41 -2.34 -3.44 5.89
C MET A 41 -3.06 -4.80 5.91
N LEU A 42 -3.64 -5.16 4.77
CA LEU A 42 -4.11 -6.51 4.54
C LEU A 42 -2.96 -7.31 3.93
N PHE A 43 -2.45 -8.27 4.69
CA PHE A 43 -1.45 -9.23 4.24
C PHE A 43 -2.11 -10.61 4.18
N ASP A 44 -2.47 -11.04 2.97
CA ASP A 44 -3.38 -12.17 2.74
C ASP A 44 -3.12 -12.79 1.36
N TYR A 45 -3.54 -14.04 1.15
CA TYR A 45 -3.44 -14.69 -0.15
C TYR A 45 -4.47 -14.10 -1.13
N ARG A 46 -3.99 -13.20 -1.99
CA ARG A 46 -4.78 -12.42 -2.95
C ARG A 46 -4.04 -12.30 -4.28
N PHE A 47 -4.76 -12.52 -5.37
CA PHE A 47 -4.19 -12.48 -6.71
C PHE A 47 -4.70 -11.24 -7.47
N TYR A 48 -3.99 -10.12 -7.30
CA TYR A 48 -4.28 -8.84 -7.96
C TYR A 48 -3.08 -8.35 -8.78
N ASN A 49 -2.47 -9.24 -9.56
CA ASN A 49 -1.28 -8.97 -10.37
C ASN A 49 -0.04 -8.57 -9.55
N GLN A 50 0.01 -8.96 -8.28
CA GLN A 50 1.13 -8.67 -7.39
C GLN A 50 2.33 -9.61 -7.63
N ASP A 51 2.12 -10.63 -8.44
CA ASP A 51 3.11 -11.57 -8.99
C ASP A 51 3.89 -11.02 -10.19
N LEU A 52 3.37 -10.00 -10.88
CA LEU A 52 3.92 -9.56 -12.17
C LEU A 52 5.23 -8.78 -12.06
N ALA A 53 5.51 -8.15 -10.92
CA ALA A 53 6.73 -7.40 -10.67
C ALA A 53 6.97 -7.19 -9.16
N GLU A 54 8.24 -7.08 -8.77
CA GLU A 54 8.63 -6.63 -7.43
C GLU A 54 7.98 -5.27 -7.10
N ALA A 55 7.66 -5.07 -5.83
CA ALA A 55 6.98 -3.89 -5.29
C ALA A 55 5.56 -3.63 -5.84
N SER A 56 4.93 -4.63 -6.48
CA SER A 56 3.54 -4.54 -6.94
C SER A 56 2.55 -4.59 -5.79
N LEU A 57 1.82 -3.48 -5.57
CA LEU A 57 0.85 -3.33 -4.49
C LEU A 57 -0.49 -2.80 -5.00
N VAL A 58 -1.57 -3.16 -4.29
CA VAL A 58 -2.87 -2.51 -4.44
C VAL A 58 -3.06 -1.53 -3.29
N ILE A 59 -3.46 -0.30 -3.62
CA ILE A 59 -3.78 0.74 -2.65
C ILE A 59 -5.21 1.21 -2.88
N GLU A 60 -6.04 1.05 -1.86
CA GLU A 60 -7.44 1.44 -1.88
C GLU A 60 -7.65 2.77 -1.15
N PHE A 61 -8.37 3.70 -1.79
CA PHE A 61 -8.71 5.00 -1.21
C PHE A 61 -10.21 5.11 -1.00
N GLY A 62 -10.59 5.54 0.21
CA GLY A 62 -11.99 5.68 0.60
C GLY A 62 -12.71 4.38 0.93
N ALA A 63 -13.99 4.52 1.22
CA ALA A 63 -14.99 3.48 1.43
C ALA A 63 -16.35 4.00 0.93
N LEU A 64 -17.38 3.16 0.94
CA LEU A 64 -18.74 3.53 0.52
C LEU A 64 -19.29 4.79 1.19
N ALA A 65 -18.87 5.07 2.43
CA ALA A 65 -19.32 6.22 3.22
C ALA A 65 -18.59 7.53 2.88
N ASN A 66 -17.59 7.51 1.99
CA ASN A 66 -16.84 8.70 1.59
C ASN A 66 -17.43 9.36 0.34
N ASP A 67 -17.44 10.68 0.33
CA ASP A 67 -17.63 11.43 -0.91
C ASP A 67 -16.34 11.49 -1.75
N ILE A 68 -16.47 11.89 -3.02
CA ILE A 68 -15.34 11.91 -3.95
C ILE A 68 -14.22 12.88 -3.52
N GLU A 69 -14.55 13.99 -2.85
CA GLU A 69 -13.55 14.97 -2.43
C GLU A 69 -12.73 14.46 -1.24
N GLN A 70 -13.35 13.72 -0.31
CA GLN A 70 -12.64 13.01 0.75
C GLN A 70 -11.68 11.95 0.20
N VAL A 71 -12.11 11.19 -0.81
CA VAL A 71 -11.24 10.20 -1.48
C VAL A 71 -10.07 10.88 -2.17
N ARG A 72 -10.32 11.96 -2.91
CA ARG A 72 -9.27 12.73 -3.60
C ARG A 72 -8.26 13.33 -2.61
N TYR A 73 -8.76 13.94 -1.53
CA TYR A 73 -7.89 14.56 -0.52
C TYR A 73 -7.03 13.53 0.21
N SER A 74 -7.61 12.39 0.62
CA SER A 74 -6.82 11.31 1.25
C SER A 74 -5.78 10.70 0.30
N ALA A 75 -6.11 10.56 -0.99
CA ALA A 75 -5.16 10.11 -2.01
C ALA A 75 -4.04 11.12 -2.24
N GLU A 76 -4.33 12.43 -2.22
CA GLU A 76 -3.32 13.48 -2.33
C GLU A 76 -2.34 13.45 -1.15
N LEU A 77 -2.84 13.33 0.09
CA LEU A 77 -2.00 13.25 1.28
C LEU A 77 -1.07 12.03 1.22
N ALA A 78 -1.62 10.84 0.93
CA ALA A 78 -0.82 9.63 0.79
C ALA A 78 0.20 9.73 -0.35
N GLY A 79 -0.20 10.28 -1.51
CA GLY A 79 0.68 10.47 -2.65
C GLY A 79 1.85 11.40 -2.36
N ARG A 80 1.64 12.48 -1.59
CA ARG A 80 2.72 13.37 -1.13
C ARG A 80 3.72 12.62 -0.23
N SER A 81 3.25 11.84 0.72
CA SER A 81 4.10 11.03 1.60
C SER A 81 4.90 9.98 0.83
N ILE A 82 4.26 9.26 -0.11
CA ILE A 82 4.93 8.28 -0.97
C ILE A 82 5.98 8.96 -1.84
N ALA A 83 5.66 10.07 -2.49
CA ALA A 83 6.60 10.80 -3.33
C ALA A 83 7.81 11.30 -2.52
N ASN A 84 7.60 11.77 -1.29
CA ASN A 84 8.68 12.19 -0.40
C ASN A 84 9.55 11.00 0.03
N LEU A 85 8.95 9.87 0.37
CA LEU A 85 9.68 8.64 0.71
C LEU A 85 10.58 8.21 -0.45
N LEU A 86 10.03 8.12 -1.66
CA LEU A 86 10.76 7.63 -2.83
C LEU A 86 11.87 8.57 -3.30
N LYS A 87 11.72 9.89 -3.12
CA LYS A 87 12.76 10.87 -3.47
C LYS A 87 13.93 10.90 -2.49
N ASN A 88 13.69 10.46 -1.25
CA ASN A 88 14.68 10.46 -0.17
C ASN A 88 15.09 9.02 0.21
N ALA A 89 14.81 8.04 -0.65
CA ALA A 89 15.34 6.70 -0.49
C ALA A 89 16.81 6.73 -0.95
N ASP A 90 17.72 6.49 -0.01
CA ASP A 90 19.17 6.42 -0.24
C ASP A 90 19.54 5.21 -1.12
#